data_AF-A0A2G6RC76-F1
#
_entry.id   AF-A0A2G6RC76-F1
#
_cell.length_a   1.000
_cell.length_b   1.000
_cell.length_c   1.000
_cell.angle_alpha   90.00
_cell.angle_beta   90.00
_cell.angle_gamma   90.00
#
_symmetry.space_group_name_H-M   'P 1'
#
loop_
_entity.id
_entity.type
_entity.pdbx_description
1 polymer ?
#
loop_
_entity_poly.entity_id
_entity_poly.type
_entity_poly.pdbx_seq_one_letter_code
_entity_poly.pdbx_strand_id
1 'polypeptide(L)'
;AGLNPHDDISYIKSAEIIIDHVKNGVKMAQKHKLPNAIIEFIATHHGTTKANYFFIKHKQENPDTNIDEKTFIYPGPLPRTKEAAVVMLVDGIEAASRSLPEKTYDKLKDLIENMIDDKIKLKQLDQSSLTFNDINIVKDILLEKLINIYHVRIEYPKEEN
;
A
#
# COMPACT_ATOMS: atom_id res chain seq x y z
N ALA A 1 21.32 11.45 -3.38
CA ALA A 1 20.65 10.15 -3.21
C ALA A 1 21.18 9.53 -1.94
N GLY A 2 20.33 9.23 -0.95
CA GLY A 2 20.74 8.55 0.27
C GLY A 2 21.05 7.08 -0.04
N LEU A 3 22.03 6.51 0.66
CA LEU A 3 22.29 5.06 0.63
C LEU A 3 20.99 4.32 0.95
N ASN A 4 20.55 3.44 0.05
CA ASN A 4 19.42 2.57 0.35
C ASN A 4 19.93 1.47 1.27
N PRO A 5 19.39 1.34 2.50
CA PRO A 5 19.88 0.38 3.50
C PRO A 5 19.71 -1.08 3.06
N HIS A 6 19.05 -1.33 1.93
CA HIS A 6 18.84 -2.65 1.35
C HIS A 6 19.84 -3.02 0.24
N ASP A 7 20.74 -2.11 -0.18
CA ASP A 7 21.64 -2.35 -1.32
C ASP A 7 22.70 -3.43 -1.00
N ASP A 8 23.12 -3.53 0.27
CA ASP A 8 24.13 -4.50 0.73
C ASP A 8 23.54 -5.75 1.43
N ILE A 9 22.22 -5.97 1.29
CA ILE A 9 21.48 -7.01 2.02
C ILE A 9 20.72 -7.90 1.02
N SER A 10 20.68 -9.21 1.25
CA SER A 10 19.89 -10.12 0.40
C SER A 10 18.41 -9.74 0.38
N TYR A 11 17.73 -9.94 -0.75
CA TYR A 11 16.31 -9.57 -0.86
C TYR A 11 15.40 -10.28 0.15
N ILE A 12 15.74 -11.53 0.52
CA ILE A 12 15.05 -12.25 1.60
C ILE A 12 15.18 -11.46 2.89
N LYS A 13 16.40 -11.07 3.26
CA LYS A 13 16.64 -10.35 4.50
C LYS A 13 16.04 -8.95 4.50
N SER A 14 16.04 -8.27 3.35
CA SER A 14 15.36 -6.99 3.17
C SER A 14 13.84 -7.13 3.31
N ALA A 15 13.24 -8.19 2.76
CA ALA A 15 11.82 -8.50 2.95
C ALA A 15 11.50 -8.77 4.43
N GLU A 16 12.32 -9.55 5.14
CA GLU A 16 12.15 -9.78 6.58
C GLU A 16 12.15 -8.47 7.37
N ILE A 17 13.15 -7.60 7.15
CA ILE A 17 13.29 -6.32 7.85
C ILE A 17 12.07 -5.43 7.61
N ILE A 18 11.62 -5.35 6.36
CA ILE A 18 10.44 -4.55 6.03
C ILE A 18 9.20 -5.18 6.63
N ILE A 19 8.99 -6.49 6.56
CA ILE A 19 7.80 -7.11 7.17
C ILE A 19 7.79 -6.91 8.70
N ASP A 20 8.96 -6.98 9.35
CA ASP A 20 9.11 -6.83 10.79
C ASP A 20 8.79 -5.43 11.32
N HIS A 21 8.77 -4.38 10.48
CA HIS A 21 8.44 -3.03 10.94
C HIS A 21 7.04 -2.96 11.58
N VAL A 22 6.08 -3.74 11.07
CA VAL A 22 4.71 -3.83 11.62
C VAL A 22 4.76 -4.35 13.06
N LYS A 23 5.43 -5.49 13.26
CA LYS A 23 5.56 -6.13 14.57
C LYS A 23 6.30 -5.24 15.57
N ASN A 24 7.35 -4.57 15.12
CA ASN A 24 8.12 -3.64 15.94
C ASN A 24 7.29 -2.40 16.30
N GLY A 25 6.52 -1.87 15.34
CA GLY A 25 5.57 -0.77 15.56
C GLY A 25 4.51 -1.11 16.59
N VAL A 26 3.89 -2.30 16.50
CA VAL A 26 2.90 -2.77 17.48
C VAL A 26 3.51 -2.86 18.89
N LYS A 27 4.69 -3.47 19.01
CA LYS A 27 5.40 -3.57 20.30
C LYS A 27 5.71 -2.19 20.88
N MET A 28 6.14 -1.25 20.04
CA MET A 28 6.45 0.11 20.44
C MET A 28 5.19 0.86 20.91
N ALA A 29 4.09 0.76 20.16
CA ALA A 29 2.81 1.39 20.50
C ALA A 29 2.25 0.84 21.82
N GLN A 30 2.30 -0.48 22.03
CA GLN A 30 1.90 -1.13 23.28
C GLN A 30 2.76 -0.69 24.46
N LYS A 31 4.09 -0.63 24.29
CA LYS A 31 5.02 -0.15 25.33
C LYS A 31 4.66 1.25 25.80
N HIS A 32 4.23 2.12 24.88
CA HIS A 32 3.83 3.49 25.18
C HIS A 32 2.34 3.65 25.49
N LYS A 33 1.59 2.55 25.63
CA LYS A 33 0.17 2.52 25.97
C LYS A 33 -0.69 3.37 25.03
N LEU A 34 -0.36 3.36 23.73
CA LEU A 34 -1.19 4.02 22.73
C LEU A 34 -2.58 3.37 22.66
N PRO A 35 -3.62 4.13 22.25
CA PRO A 35 -4.96 3.58 22.08
C PRO A 35 -5.00 2.39 21.13
N ASN A 36 -5.90 1.44 21.38
CA ASN A 36 -6.06 0.23 20.56
C ASN A 36 -6.33 0.54 19.08
N ALA A 37 -7.04 1.63 18.77
CA ALA A 37 -7.29 2.06 17.40
C ALA A 37 -5.98 2.37 16.64
N ILE A 38 -5.01 2.99 17.30
CA ILE A 38 -3.69 3.27 16.69
C ILE A 38 -2.89 1.99 16.51
N ILE A 39 -2.95 1.10 17.50
CA ILE A 39 -2.31 -0.23 17.41
C ILE A 39 -2.91 -1.03 16.25
N GLU A 40 -4.22 -0.95 16.03
CA GLU A 40 -4.90 -1.60 14.90
C GLU A 40 -4.37 -1.05 13.57
N PHE A 41 -4.31 0.27 13.39
CA PHE A 41 -3.75 0.86 12.15
C PHE A 41 -2.35 0.33 11.85
N ILE A 42 -1.47 0.29 12.88
CA ILE A 42 -0.13 -0.25 12.72
C ILE A 42 -0.19 -1.73 12.35
N ALA A 43 -0.99 -2.53 13.03
CA ALA A 43 -1.02 -3.98 12.83
C ALA A 43 -1.60 -4.38 11.46
N THR A 44 -2.52 -3.59 10.89
CA THR A 44 -3.32 -4.03 9.74
C THR A 44 -3.06 -3.28 8.44
N HIS A 45 -2.32 -2.16 8.43
CA HIS A 45 -2.19 -1.32 7.23
C HIS A 45 -1.61 -2.05 6.00
N HIS A 46 -0.86 -3.14 6.19
CA HIS A 46 -0.42 -3.99 5.07
C HIS A 46 -1.25 -5.26 4.85
N GLY A 47 -2.13 -5.62 5.79
CA GLY A 47 -2.93 -6.85 5.73
C GLY A 47 -2.03 -8.07 5.52
N THR A 48 -2.37 -8.88 4.53
CA THR A 48 -1.58 -10.04 4.11
C THR A 48 -0.99 -9.85 2.71
N THR A 49 -0.59 -8.62 2.40
CA THR A 49 0.01 -8.30 1.09
C THR A 49 1.42 -8.89 0.97
N LYS A 50 1.94 -8.92 -0.26
CA LYS A 50 3.30 -9.40 -0.55
C LYS A 50 4.24 -8.21 -0.72
N ALA A 51 5.44 -8.28 -0.16
CA ALA A 51 6.57 -7.41 -0.43
C ALA A 51 7.11 -7.67 -1.86
N ASN A 52 6.30 -7.32 -2.86
CA ASN A 52 6.45 -7.75 -4.26
C ASN A 52 7.81 -7.39 -4.87
N TYR A 53 8.37 -6.22 -4.54
CA TYR A 53 9.66 -5.79 -5.07
C TYR A 53 10.75 -6.81 -4.76
N PHE A 54 10.90 -7.17 -3.47
CA PHE A 54 11.92 -8.11 -3.01
C PHE A 54 11.67 -9.53 -3.52
N PHE A 55 10.40 -9.95 -3.58
CA PHE A 55 10.03 -11.25 -4.13
C PHE A 55 10.43 -11.39 -5.61
N ILE A 56 10.07 -10.41 -6.44
CA ILE A 56 10.36 -10.41 -7.88
C ILE A 56 11.87 -10.38 -8.10
N LYS A 57 12.59 -9.49 -7.40
CA LYS A 57 14.04 -9.37 -7.52
C LYS A 57 14.77 -10.65 -7.10
N HIS A 58 14.34 -11.28 -6.00
CA HIS A 58 14.90 -12.55 -5.57
C HIS A 58 14.70 -13.65 -6.62
N LYS A 59 13.49 -13.78 -7.17
CA LYS A 59 13.18 -14.79 -8.20
C LYS A 59 13.95 -14.56 -9.50
N GLN A 60 14.19 -13.30 -9.87
CA GLN A 60 14.98 -12.95 -11.06
C GLN A 60 16.45 -13.34 -10.90
N GLU A 61 17.04 -13.14 -9.72
CA GLU A 61 18.44 -13.51 -9.46
C GLU A 61 18.63 -14.98 -9.13
N ASN A 62 17.57 -15.67 -8.69
CA ASN A 62 17.60 -17.06 -8.27
C ASN A 62 16.45 -17.86 -8.92
N PRO A 63 16.45 -18.02 -10.26
CA PRO A 63 15.33 -18.62 -10.99
C PRO A 63 15.09 -20.10 -10.65
N ASP A 64 16.14 -20.82 -10.24
CA ASP A 64 16.10 -22.27 -9.98
C ASP A 64 15.80 -22.63 -8.51
N THR A 65 15.72 -21.65 -7.62
CA THR A 65 15.38 -21.89 -6.21
C THR A 65 13.88 -21.88 -5.99
N ASN A 66 13.39 -22.91 -5.31
CA ASN A 66 12.03 -22.96 -4.79
C ASN A 66 11.98 -22.29 -3.42
N ILE A 67 11.62 -21.00 -3.37
CA ILE A 67 11.47 -20.25 -2.12
C ILE A 67 10.03 -20.29 -1.63
N ASP A 68 9.84 -20.40 -0.31
CA ASP A 68 8.52 -20.23 0.29
C ASP A 68 8.07 -18.77 0.14
N GLU A 69 7.05 -18.54 -0.69
CA GLU A 69 6.47 -17.20 -0.92
C GLU A 69 6.00 -16.53 0.38
N LYS A 70 5.66 -17.31 1.42
CA LYS A 70 5.26 -16.78 2.74
C LYS A 70 6.33 -15.90 3.37
N THR A 71 7.60 -16.10 3.02
CA THR A 71 8.73 -15.26 3.48
C THR A 71 8.57 -13.79 3.05
N PHE A 72 7.79 -13.54 2.00
CA PHE A 72 7.55 -12.20 1.47
C PHE A 72 6.15 -11.68 1.79
N ILE A 73 5.35 -12.39 2.59
CA ILE A 73 3.96 -12.03 2.87
C ILE A 73 3.86 -11.46 4.29
N TYR A 74 3.20 -10.32 4.42
CA TYR A 74 2.86 -9.77 5.72
C TYR A 74 1.95 -10.74 6.49
N PRO A 75 2.18 -10.97 7.80
CA PRO A 75 1.44 -11.96 8.55
C PRO A 75 -0.02 -11.55 8.85
N GLY A 76 -0.42 -10.32 8.53
CA GLY A 76 -1.69 -9.75 8.93
C GLY A 76 -1.72 -9.28 10.39
N PRO A 77 -2.92 -9.05 10.96
CA PRO A 77 -4.24 -9.41 10.42
C PRO A 77 -4.77 -8.45 9.34
N LEU A 78 -5.91 -8.82 8.73
CA LEU A 78 -6.67 -7.91 7.85
C LEU A 78 -7.33 -6.78 8.67
N PRO A 79 -7.57 -5.61 8.07
CA PRO A 79 -8.29 -4.52 8.71
C PRO A 79 -9.72 -4.93 9.05
N ARG A 80 -10.16 -4.59 10.27
CA ARG A 80 -11.51 -4.97 10.78
C ARG A 80 -12.48 -3.80 10.83
N THR A 81 -11.96 -2.59 10.72
CA THR A 81 -12.70 -1.34 10.73
C THR A 81 -12.58 -0.65 9.37
N LYS A 82 -13.54 0.22 9.05
CA LYS A 82 -13.51 1.00 7.81
C LYS A 82 -12.29 1.91 7.80
N GLU A 83 -11.98 2.50 8.94
CA GLU A 83 -10.86 3.41 9.16
C GLU A 83 -9.53 2.72 8.88
N ALA A 84 -9.31 1.52 9.45
CA ALA A 84 -8.08 0.77 9.22
C ALA A 84 -7.92 0.33 7.75
N ALA A 85 -9.02 0.02 7.08
CA ALA A 85 -8.97 -0.29 5.65
C ALA A 85 -8.69 0.96 4.79
N VAL A 86 -9.26 2.11 5.14
CA VAL A 86 -8.91 3.39 4.48
C VAL A 86 -7.43 3.68 4.67
N VAL A 87 -6.87 3.49 5.87
CA VAL A 87 -5.42 3.64 6.12
C VAL A 87 -4.60 2.73 5.20
N MET A 88 -4.97 1.45 5.07
CA MET A 88 -4.32 0.51 4.14
C MET A 88 -4.34 1.01 2.69
N LEU A 89 -5.49 1.51 2.22
CA LEU A 89 -5.64 1.97 0.84
C LEU A 89 -4.79 3.23 0.59
N VAL A 90 -4.92 4.21 1.49
CA VAL A 90 -4.26 5.52 1.37
C VAL A 90 -2.75 5.36 1.46
N ASP A 91 -2.22 4.59 2.41
CA ASP A 91 -0.77 4.37 2.58
C ASP A 91 -0.11 3.87 1.29
N GLY A 92 -0.69 2.82 0.68
CA GLY A 92 -0.17 2.26 -0.56
C GLY A 92 -0.28 3.22 -1.74
N ILE A 93 -1.44 3.86 -1.92
CA ILE A 93 -1.71 4.76 -3.05
C ILE A 93 -0.83 6.01 -2.97
N GLU A 94 -0.68 6.58 -1.78
CA GLU A 94 0.15 7.76 -1.55
C GLU A 94 1.61 7.46 -1.90
N ALA A 95 2.16 6.35 -1.39
CA ALA A 95 3.53 5.92 -1.68
C ALA A 95 3.74 5.66 -3.19
N ALA A 96 2.81 4.97 -3.84
CA ALA A 96 2.89 4.69 -5.27
C ALA A 96 2.79 5.97 -6.13
N SER A 97 1.95 6.92 -5.72
CA SER A 97 1.77 8.19 -6.44
C SER A 97 3.05 9.04 -6.45
N ARG A 98 3.84 9.00 -5.37
CA ARG A 98 5.13 9.72 -5.29
C ARG A 98 6.09 9.23 -6.37
N SER A 99 6.15 7.91 -6.55
CA SER A 99 7.03 7.22 -7.50
C SER A 99 6.55 7.26 -8.95
N LEU A 100 5.34 7.74 -9.22
CA LEU A 100 4.81 7.82 -10.58
C LEU A 100 5.64 8.80 -11.44
N PRO A 101 6.21 8.41 -12.59
CA PRO A 101 7.08 9.29 -13.37
C PRO A 101 6.40 10.60 -13.83
N GLU A 102 5.13 10.51 -14.20
CA GLU A 102 4.32 11.64 -14.67
C GLU A 102 2.97 11.64 -13.95
N LYS A 103 2.62 12.76 -13.30
CA LYS A 103 1.38 12.94 -12.56
C LYS A 103 0.35 13.69 -13.41
N THR A 104 -0.41 12.96 -14.22
CA THR A 104 -1.58 13.49 -14.92
C THR A 104 -2.86 13.01 -14.23
N TYR A 105 -4.00 13.66 -14.54
CA TYR A 105 -5.30 13.26 -13.99
C TYR A 105 -5.59 11.78 -14.26
N ASP A 106 -5.49 11.36 -15.52
CA ASP A 106 -5.79 9.98 -15.92
C ASP A 106 -4.84 8.97 -15.27
N LYS A 107 -3.54 9.26 -15.21
CA LYS A 107 -2.58 8.34 -14.59
C LYS A 107 -2.78 8.20 -13.08
N LEU A 108 -3.17 9.27 -12.39
CA LEU A 108 -3.50 9.19 -10.95
C LEU A 108 -4.80 8.42 -10.73
N LYS A 109 -5.81 8.65 -11.58
CA LYS A 109 -7.06 7.90 -11.55
C LYS A 109 -6.81 6.42 -11.77
N ASP A 110 -6.10 6.05 -12.83
CA ASP A 110 -5.75 4.67 -13.14
C ASP A 110 -4.95 4.01 -12.02
N LEU A 111 -4.01 4.74 -11.39
CA LEU A 111 -3.26 4.24 -10.25
C LEU A 111 -4.20 3.88 -9.08
N ILE A 112 -5.10 4.79 -8.70
CA ILE A 112 -6.07 4.58 -7.61
C ILE A 112 -6.97 3.36 -7.91
N GLU A 113 -7.54 3.32 -9.11
CA GLU A 113 -8.44 2.25 -9.55
C GLU A 113 -7.75 0.88 -9.48
N ASN A 114 -6.59 0.75 -10.13
CA ASN A 114 -5.86 -0.52 -10.18
C ASN A 114 -5.45 -1.00 -8.79
N MET A 115 -4.95 -0.09 -7.93
CA MET A 115 -4.50 -0.47 -6.59
C MET A 115 -5.66 -0.93 -5.70
N ILE A 116 -6.82 -0.27 -5.77
CA ILE A 116 -8.00 -0.68 -5.00
C ILE A 116 -8.55 -2.00 -5.53
N ASP A 117 -8.62 -2.16 -6.84
CA ASP A 117 -9.09 -3.40 -7.46
C ASP A 117 -8.19 -4.58 -7.09
N ASP A 118 -6.88 -4.38 -7.01
CA ASP A 118 -5.95 -5.41 -6.53
C ASP A 118 -6.18 -5.77 -5.06
N LYS A 119 -6.48 -4.80 -4.19
CA LYS A 119 -6.83 -5.08 -2.78
C LYS A 119 -8.13 -5.89 -2.67
N ILE A 120 -9.12 -5.61 -3.52
CA ILE A 120 -10.38 -6.35 -3.60
C ILE A 120 -10.12 -7.78 -4.11
N LYS A 121 -9.40 -7.94 -5.22
CA LYS A 121 -9.05 -9.26 -5.79
C LYS A 121 -8.29 -10.14 -4.80
N LEU A 122 -7.40 -9.54 -4.01
CA LEU A 122 -6.62 -10.19 -2.96
C LEU A 122 -7.37 -10.31 -1.62
N LYS A 123 -8.67 -10.02 -1.59
CA LYS A 123 -9.54 -10.16 -0.40
C LYS A 123 -9.04 -9.41 0.83
N GLN A 124 -8.30 -8.31 0.64
CA GLN A 124 -7.69 -7.56 1.73
C GLN A 124 -8.73 -6.75 2.52
N LEU A 125 -9.90 -6.51 1.94
CA LEU A 125 -10.95 -5.67 2.51
C LEU A 125 -12.10 -6.48 3.12
N ASP A 126 -12.10 -7.81 2.99
CA ASP A 126 -13.22 -8.72 3.34
C ASP A 126 -13.68 -8.59 4.81
N GLN A 127 -12.81 -8.13 5.71
CA GLN A 127 -13.11 -7.98 7.14
C GLN A 127 -13.44 -6.54 7.57
N SER A 128 -13.35 -5.55 6.67
CA SER A 128 -13.35 -4.13 7.02
C SER A 128 -14.73 -3.45 7.05
N SER A 129 -15.79 -4.16 6.65
CA SER A 129 -17.15 -3.62 6.48
C SER A 129 -17.28 -2.45 5.49
N LEU A 130 -16.24 -2.18 4.67
CA LEU A 130 -16.34 -1.20 3.58
C LEU A 130 -17.35 -1.67 2.53
N THR A 131 -18.24 -0.76 2.14
CA THR A 131 -19.16 -0.96 1.01
C THR A 131 -18.54 -0.47 -0.29
N PHE A 132 -19.06 -0.91 -1.43
CA PHE A 132 -18.65 -0.35 -2.73
C PHE A 132 -18.90 1.16 -2.83
N ASN A 133 -19.93 1.67 -2.16
CA ASN A 133 -20.17 3.11 -2.08
C ASN A 133 -19.06 3.83 -1.29
N ASP A 134 -18.64 3.28 -0.15
CA ASP A 134 -17.50 3.83 0.62
C ASP A 134 -16.23 3.83 -0.24
N ILE A 135 -16.00 2.75 -1.01
CA ILE A 135 -14.83 2.64 -1.90
C ILE A 135 -14.86 3.73 -2.98
N ASN A 136 -16.01 4.00 -3.60
CA ASN A 136 -16.13 5.06 -4.60
C ASN A 136 -15.85 6.44 -4.00
N ILE A 137 -16.38 6.72 -2.80
CA ILE A 137 -16.09 7.96 -2.08
C ILE A 137 -14.58 8.10 -1.80
N VAL A 138 -13.92 7.02 -1.38
CA VAL A 138 -12.47 7.01 -1.15
C VAL A 138 -11.69 7.28 -2.44
N LYS A 139 -12.09 6.68 -3.57
CA LYS A 139 -11.48 6.90 -4.89
C LYS A 139 -11.54 8.38 -5.29
N ASP A 140 -12.73 8.97 -5.21
CA ASP A 140 -12.97 10.36 -5.61
C ASP A 140 -12.17 11.35 -4.74
N ILE A 141 -12.21 11.16 -3.42
CA ILE A 141 -11.47 12.02 -2.48
C ILE A 141 -9.96 11.88 -2.70
N LEU A 142 -9.45 10.67 -2.86
CA LEU A 142 -8.01 10.45 -3.10
C LEU A 142 -7.57 11.13 -4.39
N LEU A 143 -8.34 10.99 -5.47
CA LEU A 143 -8.02 11.61 -6.76
C LEU A 143 -7.97 13.13 -6.62
N GLU A 144 -8.98 13.74 -6.00
CA GLU A 144 -9.01 15.19 -5.72
C GLU A 144 -7.79 15.63 -4.90
N LYS A 145 -7.44 14.91 -3.83
CA LYS A 145 -6.29 15.27 -2.99
C LYS A 145 -4.96 15.12 -3.72
N LEU A 146 -4.76 14.06 -4.50
CA LEU A 146 -3.51 13.89 -5.26
C LEU A 146 -3.36 14.93 -6.36
N ILE A 147 -4.44 15.30 -7.07
CA ILE A 147 -4.44 16.39 -8.05
C ILE A 147 -3.99 17.69 -7.40
N ASN A 148 -4.53 18.00 -6.22
CA ASN A 148 -4.17 19.21 -5.48
C ASN A 148 -2.72 19.19 -4.99
N ILE A 149 -2.27 18.07 -4.40
CA ILE A 149 -0.89 17.91 -3.88
C ILE A 149 0.14 18.03 -5.00
N TYR A 150 -0.14 17.47 -6.18
CA TYR A 150 0.79 17.50 -7.32
C TYR A 150 0.54 18.65 -8.29
N HIS A 151 -0.37 19.58 -7.97
CA HIS A 151 -0.73 20.73 -8.81
C HIS A 151 -1.08 20.34 -10.26
N VAL A 152 -1.80 19.24 -10.42
CA VAL A 152 -2.18 18.73 -11.74
C VAL A 152 -3.21 19.68 -12.37
N ARG A 153 -2.92 20.16 -13.58
CA ARG A 153 -3.87 20.96 -14.35
C ARG A 153 -4.86 20.02 -15.02
N ILE A 154 -6.15 20.25 -14.78
CA ILE A 154 -7.23 19.56 -15.49
C ILE A 154 -7.48 20.35 -16.77
N GLU A 155 -7.08 19.79 -17.91
CA GLU A 155 -7.51 20.30 -19.20
C GLU A 155 -8.92 19.79 -19.47
N TYR A 156 -9.89 20.69 -19.38
CA TYR A 156 -11.25 20.37 -19.79
C TYR A 156 -11.26 20.17 -21.30
N PRO A 157 -11.89 19.09 -21.81
CA PRO A 157 -12.05 18.91 -23.25
C PRO A 157 -12.76 20.15 -23.82
N LYS A 158 -12.15 20.74 -24.85
CA LYS A 158 -12.76 21.85 -25.57
C LYS A 158 -13.96 21.28 -26.33
N GLU A 159 -15.11 21.93 -26.24
CA GLU A 159 -16.25 21.60 -27.09
C GLU A 159 -15.80 21.69 -28.56
N GLU A 160 -15.94 20.58 -29.30
CA GLU A 160 -15.83 20.61 -30.75
C GLU A 160 -17.08 21.31 -31.29
N ASN A 161 -16.90 22.54 -31.80
CA ASN A 161 -17.93 23.26 -32.55
C ASN A 161 -18.07 22.70 -33.96
#